data_AF-A0A1U9Z5L7-F1
#
_entry.id   AF-A0A1U9Z5L7-F1
#
_cell.length_a   1.000
_cell.length_b   1.000
_cell.length_c   1.000
_cell.angle_alpha   90.00
_cell.angle_beta   90.00
_cell.angle_gamma   90.00
#
_symmetry.space_group_name_H-M   'P 1'
#
loop_
_entity.id
_entity.type
_entity.pdbx_description
1 polymer ?
#
loop_
_entity_poly.entity_id
_entity_poly.type
_entity_poly.pdbx_seq_one_letter_code
_entity_poly.pdbx_strand_id
1 'polypeptide(L)' 'MKILSLLCGILLLIGTFVWFSYFVPLGCGMNPTGCREEFSVWSQIGFIHFWAPMAVAAAAIIYGIRRT' A
#
# COMPACT_ATOMS: atom_id res chain seq x y z
N MET A 1 -0.59 -3.58 23.42
CA MET A 1 -0.86 -4.14 22.07
C MET A 1 -1.75 -3.25 21.20
N LYS A 2 -2.78 -2.58 21.77
CA LYS A 2 -3.75 -1.73 21.04
C LYS A 2 -3.11 -0.59 20.22
N ILE A 3 -2.30 0.24 20.88
CA ILE A 3 -1.56 1.36 20.28
C ILE A 3 -0.55 0.87 19.24
N LEU A 4 0.02 -0.32 19.44
CA LEU A 4 0.99 -0.91 18.52
C LEU A 4 0.33 -1.29 17.18
N SER A 5 -0.86 -1.88 17.20
CA SER A 5 -1.62 -2.18 15.98
C SER A 5 -2.04 -0.91 15.24
N LEU A 6 -2.42 0.14 15.97
CA LEU A 6 -2.76 1.45 15.40
C LEU A 6 -1.55 2.12 14.73
N LEU A 7 -0.42 2.19 15.43
CA LEU A 7 0.83 2.73 14.89
C LEU A 7 1.31 1.93 13.68
N CYS A 8 1.29 0.59 13.77
CA CYS A 8 1.71 -0.29 12.68
C CYS A 8 0.80 -0.12 11.45
N GLY A 9 -0.51 -0.02 11.66
CA GLY A 9 -1.47 0.25 10.59
C GLY A 9 -1.23 1.60 9.90
N ILE A 10 -0.98 2.68 10.66
CA ILE A 10 -0.66 4.00 10.11
C ILE A 10 0.66 3.98 9.33
N LEU A 11 1.70 3.34 9.88
CA LEU A 11 3.00 3.18 9.21
C LEU A 11 2.87 2.40 7.91
N LEU A 12 2.10 1.30 7.91
CA LEU A 12 1.81 0.53 6.70
C LEU A 12 1.05 1.36 5.67
N LEU A 13 0.12 2.21 6.09
CA LEU A 13 -0.67 3.06 5.19
C LEU A 13 0.22 4.09 4.49
N ILE A 14 1.09 4.76 5.25
CA ILE A 14 2.09 5.70 4.71
C ILE A 14 3.07 4.95 3.79
N GLY A 15 3.57 3.81 4.24
CA GLY A 15 4.50 2.97 3.45
C GLY A 15 3.89 2.50 2.14
N THR A 16 2.61 2.14 2.12
CA THR A 16 1.87 1.76 0.92
C THR A 16 1.79 2.91 -0.08
N PHE A 17 1.51 4.13 0.40
CA PHE A 17 1.48 5.32 -0.44
C PHE A 17 2.86 5.62 -1.05
N VAL A 18 3.92 5.58 -0.24
CA VAL A 18 5.29 5.80 -0.72
C VAL A 18 5.70 4.69 -1.71
N TRP A 19 5.37 3.44 -1.42
CA TRP A 19 5.64 2.30 -2.28
C TRP A 19 5.00 2.45 -3.65
N PHE A 20 3.68 2.69 -3.69
CA PHE A 20 2.94 2.77 -4.95
C PHE A 20 3.27 4.03 -5.76
N SER A 21 3.42 5.19 -5.12
CA SER A 21 3.67 6.46 -5.81
C SER A 21 5.12 6.66 -6.24
N TYR A 22 6.09 6.04 -5.57
CA TYR A 22 7.52 6.21 -5.87
C TYR A 22 8.19 4.92 -6.35
N PHE A 23 8.16 3.85 -5.55
CA PHE A 23 8.96 2.65 -5.83
C PHE A 23 8.45 1.87 -7.05
N VAL A 24 7.13 1.73 -7.20
CA VAL A 24 6.53 1.07 -8.37
C VAL A 24 6.90 1.80 -9.68
N PRO A 25 6.66 3.12 -9.83
CA PRO A 25 7.06 3.82 -11.04
C PRO A 25 8.58 3.91 -11.23
N LEU A 26 9.38 4.00 -10.16
CA LEU A 26 10.84 3.88 -10.24
C LEU A 26 11.28 2.53 -10.82
N GLY A 27 10.73 1.42 -10.31
CA GLY A 27 11.03 0.08 -10.81
C GLY A 27 10.65 -0.10 -12.27
N CYS A 28 9.50 0.46 -12.67
CA CYS A 28 9.07 0.44 -14.07
C CYS A 28 9.91 1.35 -14.97
N GLY A 29 10.38 2.51 -14.48
CA GLY A 29 11.31 3.37 -15.21
C GLY A 29 12.68 2.73 -15.43
N MET A 30 13.10 1.86 -14.51
CA MET A 30 14.32 1.06 -14.64
C MET A 30 14.16 -0.15 -15.56
N ASN A 31 12.94 -0.65 -15.80
CA ASN A 31 12.66 -1.73 -16.74
C ASN A 31 11.40 -1.46 -17.59
N PRO A 32 11.53 -0.70 -18.69
CA PRO A 32 10.40 -0.22 -19.48
C PRO A 32 9.64 -1.31 -20.24
N THR A 33 10.15 -2.55 -20.30
CA THR A 33 9.45 -3.67 -20.94
C THR A 33 8.32 -4.25 -20.07
N GLY A 34 8.39 -4.05 -18.75
CA GLY A 34 7.47 -4.67 -17.80
C GLY A 34 6.19 -3.88 -17.51
N CYS A 35 6.15 -2.58 -17.83
CA CYS A 35 5.03 -1.71 -17.46
C CYS A 35 4.54 -0.91 -18.67
N ARG A 36 3.59 -1.49 -19.40
CA ARG A 36 2.92 -0.88 -20.56
C ARG A 36 1.55 -0.27 -20.23
N GLU A 37 1.07 -0.48 -19.02
CA GLU A 37 -0.25 -0.04 -18.56
C GLU A 37 -0.17 1.34 -17.89
N GLU A 38 -1.26 2.11 -17.95
CA GLU A 38 -1.37 3.33 -17.14
C GLU A 38 -1.30 3.00 -15.65
N PHE A 39 -0.47 3.75 -14.91
CA PHE A 39 -0.33 3.63 -13.46
C PHE A 39 -1.57 4.20 -12.76
N SER A 40 -2.63 3.40 -12.78
CA SER A 40 -3.88 3.66 -12.07
C SER A 40 -3.96 2.77 -10.85
N VAL A 41 -4.57 3.26 -9.76
CA VAL A 41 -4.94 2.41 -8.62
C VAL A 41 -5.92 1.30 -9.00
N TRP A 42 -6.54 1.39 -10.17
CA TRP A 42 -7.46 0.40 -10.73
C TRP A 42 -6.80 -0.56 -11.73
N SER A 43 -5.52 -0.38 -12.05
CA SER A 43 -4.78 -1.34 -12.87
C SER A 43 -4.46 -2.61 -12.07
N GLN A 44 -4.05 -3.67 -12.76
CA GLN A 44 -3.63 -4.91 -12.09
C GLN A 44 -2.47 -4.66 -11.10
N ILE A 45 -1.54 -3.79 -11.49
CA ILE A 45 -0.41 -3.35 -10.65
C ILE A 45 -0.92 -2.58 -9.43
N GLY A 46 -1.92 -1.69 -9.61
CA GLY A 46 -2.59 -0.99 -8.51
C GLY A 46 -3.29 -1.94 -7.54
N PHE A 47 -3.95 -2.97 -8.03
CA PHE A 47 -4.63 -3.94 -7.18
C PHE A 47 -3.66 -4.68 -6.25
N ILE A 48 -2.49 -5.07 -6.77
CA ILE A 48 -1.49 -5.83 -6.01
C ILE A 48 -0.66 -4.92 -5.09
N HIS A 49 -0.16 -3.80 -5.61
CA HIS A 49 0.81 -2.96 -4.89
C HIS A 49 0.19 -1.84 -4.07
N PHE A 50 -1.09 -1.49 -4.29
CA PHE A 50 -1.79 -0.46 -3.54
C PHE A 50 -2.93 -1.05 -2.71
N TRP A 51 -3.89 -1.75 -3.32
CA TRP A 51 -5.09 -2.21 -2.62
C TRP A 51 -4.82 -3.31 -1.59
N ALA A 52 -3.99 -4.31 -1.91
CA ALA A 52 -3.70 -5.37 -0.96
C ALA A 52 -2.99 -4.86 0.32
N PRO A 53 -1.91 -4.05 0.23
CA PRO A 53 -1.30 -3.45 1.43
C PRO A 53 -2.24 -2.47 2.14
N MET A 54 -3.05 -1.71 1.39
CA MET A 54 -4.02 -0.78 1.98
C MET A 54 -5.10 -1.51 2.78
N ALA A 55 -5.61 -2.65 2.29
CA ALA A 55 -6.57 -3.48 3.01
C ALA A 55 -5.98 -4.03 4.33
N VAL A 56 -4.72 -4.46 4.30
CA VAL A 56 -4.01 -4.92 5.50
C VAL A 56 -3.82 -3.77 6.51
N ALA A 57 -3.40 -2.60 6.04
CA ALA A 57 -3.27 -1.41 6.89
C ALA A 57 -4.61 -1.01 7.53
N ALA A 58 -5.69 -0.98 6.73
CA ALA A 58 -7.03 -0.68 7.21
C ALA A 58 -7.52 -1.70 8.25
N ALA A 59 -7.31 -2.99 8.01
CA ALA A 59 -7.65 -4.05 8.96
C ALA A 59 -6.91 -3.89 10.29
N ALA A 60 -5.61 -3.56 10.25
CA ALA A 60 -4.81 -3.33 11.44
C ALA A 60 -5.30 -2.11 12.25
N ILE A 61 -5.66 -1.02 11.57
CA ILE A 61 -6.23 0.19 12.20
C ILE A 61 -7.60 -0.14 12.83
N ILE A 62 -8.50 -0.76 12.08
CA ILE A 62 -9.85 -1.12 12.57
C ILE A 62 -9.75 -2.07 13.77
N TYR A 63 -8.85 -3.04 13.72
CA TYR A 63 -8.59 -3.93 14.85
C TYR A 63 -8.08 -3.17 16.08
N GLY A 64 -7.14 -2.25 15.88
CA GLY A 64 -6.64 -1.37 16.94
C GLY A 64 -7.74 -0.52 17.58
N ILE A 65 -8.61 0.10 16.76
CA ILE A 65 -9.73 0.93 17.20
C ILE A 65 -10.77 0.11 17.96
N ARG A 66 -11.25 -1.02 17.40
CA ARG A 66 -12.31 -1.84 18.03
C ARG A 66 -11.90 -2.47 19.36
N ARG A 67 -10.60 -2.66 19.58
CA ARG A 67 -10.03 -3.21 20.82
C ARG A 67 -9.58 -2.12 21.81
N THR A 68 -9.76 -0.83 21.47
CA THR A 68 -9.44 0.31 22.35
C THR A 68 -10.50 0.45 23.41
#